data_AF-A0A1V0HTW6-F1
#
_entry.id   AF-A0A1V0HTW6-F1
#
_cell.length_a   1.000
_cell.length_b   1.000
_cell.length_c   1.000
_cell.angle_alpha   90.00
_cell.angle_beta   90.00
_cell.angle_gamma   90.00
#
_symmetry.space_group_name_H-M   'P 1'
#
loop_
_entity.id
_entity.type
_entity.pdbx_description
1 polymer ?
#
loop_
_entity_poly.entity_id
_entity_poly.type
_entity_poly.pdbx_seq_one_letter_code
_entity_poly.pdbx_strand_id
1 'polypeptide(L)'
;MKRRTFFSAATLAVPTMTKAEADQSQILRLFHRHRAILDAARRHVCNATGSGEDAELDLLFYRHSNKIEDEMMSLPSTCAADFAAKVIVETVCGKCGADWETSMIWKEARLLVGVAPSAW
;
A
#
# COMPACT_ATOMS: atom_id res chain seq x y z
N MET A 1 11.99 -43.46 -31.68
CA MET A 1 10.68 -42.99 -31.16
C MET A 1 10.92 -42.06 -29.98
N LYS A 2 10.83 -40.73 -30.16
CA LYS A 2 11.08 -39.74 -29.08
C LYS A 2 9.75 -39.45 -28.37
N ARG A 3 9.67 -39.79 -27.07
CA ARG A 3 8.51 -39.47 -26.22
C ARG A 3 8.53 -37.98 -25.90
N ARG A 4 7.50 -37.26 -26.33
CA ARG A 4 7.24 -35.86 -25.95
C ARG A 4 6.35 -35.88 -24.70
N THR A 5 6.91 -35.51 -23.57
CA THR A 5 6.18 -35.25 -22.32
C THR A 5 5.57 -33.85 -22.42
N PHE A 6 4.25 -33.77 -22.38
CA PHE A 6 3.53 -32.50 -22.30
C PHE A 6 3.33 -32.16 -20.82
N PHE A 7 3.86 -31.02 -20.37
CA PHE A 7 3.54 -30.46 -19.06
C PHE A 7 2.17 -29.77 -19.15
N SER A 8 1.20 -30.27 -18.36
CA SER A 8 -0.10 -29.63 -18.21
C SER A 8 0.03 -28.50 -17.19
N ALA A 9 -0.20 -27.26 -17.62
CA ALA A 9 -0.26 -26.11 -16.73
C ALA A 9 -1.63 -26.12 -16.03
N ALA A 10 -1.64 -26.43 -14.74
CA ALA A 10 -2.82 -26.27 -13.91
C ALA A 10 -3.08 -24.77 -13.69
N THR A 11 -4.14 -24.24 -14.28
CA THR A 11 -4.64 -22.91 -13.99
C THR A 11 -5.15 -22.89 -12.55
N LEU A 12 -4.36 -22.32 -11.63
CA LEU A 12 -4.83 -21.98 -10.29
C LEU A 12 -5.86 -20.86 -10.45
N ALA A 13 -7.13 -21.18 -10.22
CA ALA A 13 -8.17 -20.17 -10.13
C ALA A 13 -7.87 -19.27 -8.92
N VAL A 14 -7.53 -18.01 -9.17
CA VAL A 14 -7.40 -17.01 -8.11
C VAL A 14 -8.83 -16.73 -7.60
N PRO A 15 -9.14 -17.02 -6.33
CA PRO A 15 -10.46 -16.71 -5.80
C PRO A 15 -10.69 -15.21 -5.95
N THR A 16 -11.77 -14.85 -6.65
CA THR A 16 -12.18 -13.46 -6.80
C THR A 16 -12.84 -13.05 -5.50
N MET A 17 -12.10 -12.35 -4.64
CA MET A 17 -12.63 -11.79 -3.39
C MET A 17 -13.82 -10.87 -3.70
N THR A 18 -14.86 -10.98 -2.88
CA THR A 18 -16.02 -10.08 -2.95
C THR A 18 -15.62 -8.69 -2.45
N LYS A 19 -16.32 -7.65 -2.94
CA LYS A 19 -16.12 -6.27 -2.48
C LYS A 19 -16.22 -6.13 -0.95
N ALA A 20 -17.08 -6.92 -0.31
CA ALA A 20 -17.23 -6.94 1.15
C ALA A 20 -16.03 -7.54 1.89
N GLU A 21 -15.31 -8.50 1.28
CA GLU A 21 -14.07 -9.05 1.84
C GLU A 21 -12.89 -8.09 1.60
N ALA A 22 -12.87 -7.38 0.47
CA ALA A 22 -11.92 -6.29 0.24
C ALA A 22 -12.10 -5.17 1.29
N ASP A 23 -13.34 -4.74 1.55
CA ASP A 23 -13.67 -3.77 2.60
C ASP A 23 -13.26 -4.24 4.03
N GLN A 24 -12.90 -5.52 4.21
CA GLN A 24 -12.41 -6.11 5.46
C GLN A 24 -10.91 -6.42 5.49
N SER A 25 -10.12 -6.06 4.48
CA SER A 25 -8.68 -6.30 4.57
C SER A 25 -8.07 -5.41 5.67
N GLN A 26 -7.06 -5.93 6.36
CA GLN A 26 -6.34 -5.15 7.37
C GLN A 26 -5.68 -3.91 6.74
N ILE A 27 -5.15 -4.05 5.52
CA ILE A 27 -4.54 -2.97 4.75
C ILE A 27 -5.56 -1.85 4.48
N LEU A 28 -6.78 -2.16 4.05
CA LEU A 28 -7.78 -1.13 3.78
C LEU A 28 -8.29 -0.45 5.06
N ARG A 29 -8.41 -1.18 6.18
CA ARG A 29 -8.67 -0.55 7.49
C ARG A 29 -7.57 0.43 7.89
N LEU A 30 -6.31 0.05 7.72
CA LEU A 30 -5.16 0.91 7.99
C LEU A 30 -5.15 2.12 7.06
N PHE A 31 -5.38 1.92 5.76
CA PHE A 31 -5.47 2.99 4.77
C PHE A 31 -6.53 4.03 5.13
N HIS A 32 -7.75 3.61 5.48
CA HIS A 32 -8.80 4.54 5.87
C HIS A 32 -8.47 5.29 7.16
N ARG A 33 -7.84 4.62 8.13
CA ARG A 33 -7.35 5.27 9.36
C ARG A 33 -6.25 6.30 9.06
N HIS A 34 -5.29 5.95 8.21
CA HIS A 34 -4.24 6.85 7.72
C HIS A 34 -4.87 8.09 7.06
N ARG A 35 -5.85 7.91 6.17
CA ARG A 35 -6.58 9.02 5.54
C ARG A 35 -7.26 9.92 6.57
N ALA A 36 -7.93 9.35 7.56
CA ALA A 36 -8.62 10.12 8.59
C ALA A 36 -7.67 11.01 9.41
N ILE A 37 -6.45 10.52 9.69
CA ILE A 37 -5.41 11.29 10.40
C ILE A 37 -4.92 12.45 9.54
N LEU A 38 -4.61 12.21 8.26
CA LEU A 38 -4.16 13.27 7.35
C LEU A 38 -5.25 14.32 7.10
N ASP A 39 -6.52 13.91 7.06
CA ASP A 39 -7.65 14.85 6.96
C ASP A 39 -7.87 15.63 8.25
N ALA A 40 -7.58 15.04 9.42
CA ALA A 40 -7.56 15.76 10.69
C ALA A 40 -6.41 16.77 10.76
N ALA A 41 -5.20 16.39 10.35
CA ALA A 41 -4.04 17.28 10.27
C ALA A 41 -4.32 18.48 9.35
N ARG A 42 -4.89 18.23 8.16
CA ARG A 42 -5.28 19.30 7.23
C ARG A 42 -6.26 20.28 7.86
N ARG A 43 -7.31 19.77 8.53
CA ARG A 43 -8.31 20.62 9.21
C ARG A 43 -7.69 21.40 10.36
N HIS A 44 -6.77 20.80 11.11
CA HIS A 44 -6.05 21.47 12.18
C HIS A 44 -5.26 22.68 11.65
N VAL A 45 -4.50 22.50 10.56
CA VAL A 45 -3.78 23.60 9.90
C VAL A 45 -4.73 24.69 9.39
N CYS A 46 -5.84 24.33 8.75
CA CYS A 46 -6.80 25.32 8.25
C CYS A 46 -7.47 26.15 9.34
N ASN A 47 -7.63 25.59 10.55
CA ASN A 47 -8.32 26.25 11.67
C ASN A 47 -7.36 27.04 12.59
N ALA A 48 -6.05 26.80 12.49
CA ALA A 48 -5.06 27.51 13.30
C ALA A 48 -4.86 28.94 12.80
N THR A 49 -5.07 29.93 13.68
CA THR A 49 -4.71 31.33 13.44
C THR A 49 -3.23 31.55 13.79
N GLY A 50 -2.32 31.01 12.99
CA GLY A 50 -0.88 31.10 13.22
C GLY A 50 -0.09 30.15 12.31
N SER A 51 1.24 30.23 12.32
CA SER A 51 2.08 29.18 11.74
C SER A 51 1.97 27.97 12.66
N GLY A 52 1.11 27.01 12.33
CA GLY A 52 1.08 25.72 13.03
C GLY A 52 2.51 25.17 13.06
N GLU A 53 3.08 25.02 14.25
CA GLU A 53 4.48 24.64 14.38
C GLU A 53 4.62 23.20 13.87
N ASP A 54 5.53 22.97 12.92
CA ASP A 54 5.72 21.65 12.29
C ASP A 54 5.93 20.52 13.32
N ALA A 55 6.52 20.85 14.48
CA ALA A 55 6.72 19.92 15.60
C ALA A 55 5.41 19.49 16.27
N GLU A 56 4.41 20.38 16.36
CA GLU A 56 3.09 20.05 16.91
C GLU A 56 2.34 19.11 15.94
N LEU A 57 2.36 19.40 14.64
CA LEU A 57 1.76 18.54 13.63
C LEU A 57 2.42 17.15 13.59
N ASP A 58 3.74 17.09 13.79
CA ASP A 58 4.45 15.81 13.89
C ASP A 58 3.98 14.99 15.08
N LEU A 59 3.89 15.60 16.26
CA LEU A 59 3.44 14.94 17.48
C LEU A 59 1.98 14.49 17.42
N LEU A 60 1.09 15.35 16.93
CA LEU A 60 -0.35 15.09 16.92
C LEU A 60 -0.78 14.13 15.82
N PHE A 61 -0.12 14.18 14.65
CA PHE A 61 -0.61 13.49 13.46
C PHE A 61 0.46 12.64 12.77
N TYR A 62 1.61 13.22 12.38
CA TYR A 62 2.50 12.53 11.44
C TYR A 62 3.21 11.31 12.05
N ARG A 63 3.61 11.33 13.32
CA ARG A 63 4.17 10.13 13.97
C ARG A 63 3.22 8.94 13.96
N HIS A 64 1.94 9.20 14.15
CA HIS A 64 0.92 8.14 14.14
C HIS A 64 0.59 7.71 12.70
N SER A 65 0.57 8.66 11.76
CA SER A 65 0.44 8.40 10.33
C SER A 65 1.55 7.47 9.83
N ASN A 66 2.80 7.78 10.17
CA ASN A 66 3.99 7.02 9.75
C ASN A 66 3.95 5.59 10.29
N LYS A 67 3.55 5.39 11.55
CA LYS A 67 3.40 4.04 12.11
C LYS A 67 2.37 3.20 11.36
N ILE A 68 1.28 3.81 10.93
CA ILE A 68 0.24 3.12 10.15
C ILE A 68 0.76 2.80 8.75
N GLU A 69 1.50 3.72 8.13
CA GLU A 69 2.15 3.48 6.84
C GLU A 69 3.13 2.31 6.93
N ASP A 70 4.01 2.29 7.92
CA ASP A 70 4.95 1.18 8.16
C ASP A 70 4.20 -0.17 8.31
N GLU A 71 3.16 -0.21 9.13
CA GLU A 71 2.34 -1.42 9.32
C GLU A 71 1.70 -1.84 7.99
N MET A 72 1.10 -0.89 7.26
CA MET A 72 0.42 -1.16 6.00
C MET A 72 1.37 -1.70 4.94
N MET A 73 2.59 -1.15 4.82
CA MET A 73 3.61 -1.62 3.88
C MET A 73 4.19 -2.99 4.27
N SER A 74 4.19 -3.35 5.55
CA SER A 74 4.72 -4.64 6.03
C SER A 74 3.82 -5.85 5.72
N LEU A 75 2.50 -5.64 5.59
CA LEU A 75 1.53 -6.70 5.35
C LEU A 75 1.53 -7.09 3.88
N PRO A 76 1.48 -8.38 3.48
CA PRO A 76 1.34 -8.74 2.07
C PRO A 76 -0.06 -8.36 1.54
N SER A 77 -0.14 -7.84 0.32
CA SER A 77 -1.42 -7.60 -0.36
C SER A 77 -2.10 -8.93 -0.70
N THR A 78 -3.38 -9.03 -0.39
CA THR A 78 -4.20 -10.22 -0.68
C THR A 78 -5.14 -10.00 -1.85
N CYS A 79 -5.37 -8.75 -2.23
CA CYS A 79 -6.19 -8.36 -3.37
C CYS A 79 -5.64 -7.11 -4.06
N ALA A 80 -6.21 -6.77 -5.22
CA ALA A 80 -5.81 -5.58 -5.98
C ALA A 80 -6.05 -4.27 -5.22
N ALA A 81 -7.08 -4.21 -4.36
CA ALA A 81 -7.38 -3.01 -3.58
C ALA A 81 -6.34 -2.75 -2.49
N ASP A 82 -5.78 -3.80 -1.86
CA ASP A 82 -4.67 -3.69 -0.91
C ASP A 82 -3.45 -3.07 -1.57
N PHE A 83 -3.07 -3.61 -2.72
CA PHE A 83 -1.93 -3.13 -3.47
C PHE A 83 -2.14 -1.67 -3.91
N ALA A 84 -3.33 -1.33 -4.41
CA ALA A 84 -3.67 0.04 -4.79
C ALA A 84 -3.60 1.02 -3.59
N ALA A 85 -4.07 0.61 -2.41
CA ALA A 85 -3.99 1.44 -1.20
C ALA A 85 -2.54 1.76 -0.81
N LYS A 86 -1.65 0.76 -0.88
CA LYS A 86 -0.22 0.97 -0.66
C LYS A 86 0.40 1.87 -1.72
N VAL A 87 0.11 1.66 -3.00
CA VAL A 87 0.59 2.55 -4.08
C VAL A 87 0.20 4.00 -3.81
N ILE A 88 -1.05 4.25 -3.39
CA ILE A 88 -1.52 5.61 -3.07
C ILE A 88 -0.72 6.23 -1.92
N VAL A 89 -0.37 5.46 -0.89
CA VAL A 89 0.41 6.00 0.25
C VAL A 89 1.88 6.20 -0.13
N GLU A 90 2.53 5.18 -0.71
CA GLU A 90 3.94 5.24 -1.13
C GLU A 90 4.22 6.43 -2.06
N THR A 91 3.30 6.68 -2.99
CA THR A 91 3.45 7.76 -3.98
C THR A 91 2.97 9.11 -3.47
N VAL A 92 2.58 9.22 -2.19
CA VAL A 92 1.98 10.44 -1.62
C VAL A 92 0.81 10.93 -2.48
N CYS A 93 -0.10 10.01 -2.81
CA CYS A 93 -1.23 10.21 -3.74
C CYS A 93 -0.78 10.61 -5.15
N GLY A 94 0.29 10.00 -5.68
CA GLY A 94 0.84 10.27 -7.01
C GLY A 94 1.73 11.52 -7.12
N LYS A 95 2.06 12.17 -6.01
CA LYS A 95 2.96 13.35 -5.99
C LYS A 95 4.44 12.98 -6.06
N CYS A 96 4.78 11.78 -5.61
CA CYS A 96 6.14 11.27 -5.55
C CYS A 96 6.23 9.96 -6.33
N GLY A 97 7.31 9.80 -7.09
CA GLY A 97 7.67 8.51 -7.67
C GLY A 97 8.28 7.62 -6.60
N ALA A 98 7.79 6.39 -6.47
CA ALA A 98 8.41 5.38 -5.63
C ALA A 98 9.75 4.96 -6.24
N ASP A 99 10.81 4.89 -5.43
CA ASP A 99 12.13 4.48 -5.89
C ASP A 99 12.09 3.04 -6.42
N TRP A 100 12.51 2.85 -7.67
CA TRP A 100 12.28 1.60 -8.39
C TRP A 100 13.16 0.44 -7.91
N GLU A 101 14.30 0.71 -7.27
CA GLU A 101 15.20 -0.31 -6.71
C GLU A 101 14.79 -0.68 -5.28
N THR A 102 14.52 0.33 -4.47
CA THR A 102 14.45 0.18 -3.00
C THR A 102 13.02 0.11 -2.48
N SER A 103 12.05 0.72 -3.17
CA SER A 103 10.66 0.77 -2.68
C SER A 103 10.06 -0.62 -2.54
N MET A 104 9.34 -0.80 -1.43
CA MET A 104 8.60 -2.03 -1.15
C MET A 104 7.48 -2.26 -2.16
N ILE A 105 6.91 -1.20 -2.73
CA ILE A 105 5.80 -1.35 -3.68
C ILE A 105 6.25 -2.02 -4.98
N TRP A 106 7.45 -1.69 -5.47
CA TRP A 106 8.00 -2.30 -6.69
C TRP A 106 8.45 -3.73 -6.46
N LYS A 107 9.01 -4.03 -5.28
CA LYS A 107 9.32 -5.40 -4.88
C LYS A 107 8.06 -6.27 -4.84
N GLU A 108 7.00 -5.77 -4.24
CA GLU A 108 5.71 -6.46 -4.18
C GLU A 108 5.05 -6.58 -5.56
N ALA A 109 5.08 -5.53 -6.38
CA ALA A 109 4.57 -5.57 -7.76
C ALA A 109 5.21 -6.70 -8.57
N ARG A 110 6.55 -6.83 -8.48
CA ARG A 110 7.31 -7.90 -9.14
C ARG A 110 6.85 -9.28 -8.66
N LEU A 111 6.71 -9.46 -7.35
CA LEU A 111 6.24 -10.72 -6.77
C LEU A 111 4.84 -11.10 -7.26
N LEU A 112 3.91 -10.14 -7.33
CA LEU A 112 2.53 -10.37 -7.78
C LEU A 112 2.44 -10.83 -9.24
N VAL A 113 3.40 -10.44 -10.09
CA VAL A 113 3.49 -10.88 -11.50
C VAL A 113 4.46 -12.04 -11.72
N GLY A 114 4.99 -12.64 -10.64
CA GLY A 114 5.89 -13.80 -10.73
C GLY A 114 7.34 -13.48 -11.12
N VAL A 115 7.80 -12.26 -10.87
CA VAL A 115 9.16 -11.78 -11.14
C VAL A 115 9.94 -11.60 -9.83
N ALA A 116 11.26 -11.82 -9.86
CA ALA A 116 12.12 -11.65 -8.69
C ALA A 116 12.13 -10.19 -8.19
N PRO A 117 12.16 -9.92 -6.87
CA PRO A 117 12.14 -8.57 -6.31
C PRO A 117 13.30 -7.66 -6.75
N SER A 118 14.46 -8.26 -7.06
CA SER A 118 15.68 -7.59 -7.51
C SER A 118 15.85 -7.58 -9.04
N ALA A 119 14.84 -8.00 -9.79
CA ALA A 119 14.87 -7.80 -11.23
C ALA A 119 14.76 -6.30 -11.51
N TRP A 120 15.37 -5.88 -12.63
CA TRP A 120 15.56 -4.50 -13.09
C TRP A 120 16.78 -3.83 -12.47
#